data_AF-A0A7V2TTL0-F1
#
_entry.id   AF-A0A7V2TTL0-F1
#
_cell.length_a   1.000
_cell.length_b   1.000
_cell.length_c   1.000
_cell.angle_alpha   90.00
_cell.angle_beta   90.00
_cell.angle_gamma   90.00
#
_symmetry.space_group_name_H-M   'P 1'
#
loop_
_entity.id
_entity.type
_entity.pdbx_description
1 polymer ?
#
loop_
_entity_poly.entity_id
_entity_poly.type
_entity_poly.pdbx_seq_one_letter_code
_entity_poly.pdbx_strand_id
1 'polypeptide(L)' 'GAICLHTDGVVFTGDTLFVGGVGRTDLPGGSWPVMLRSIRTKLLTLPDETIVLPGHNYGAAPTSTIGEEKRQNPFLKTQ' A
#
# COMPACT_ATOMS: atom_id res chain seq x y z
N GLY A 1 6.19 12.77 -3.73
CA GLY A 1 5.24 12.92 -4.85
C GLY A 1 4.82 11.59 -5.43
N ALA A 2 4.69 10.54 -4.62
CA ALA A 2 4.12 9.28 -5.08
C ALA A 2 2.61 9.45 -5.34
N ILE A 3 2.09 8.72 -6.32
CA ILE A 3 0.67 8.63 -6.62
C ILE A 3 0.26 7.16 -6.66
N CYS A 4 -1.01 6.89 -6.37
CA CYS A 4 -1.64 5.61 -6.62
C CYS A 4 -2.77 5.83 -7.63
N LEU A 5 -2.90 4.93 -8.60
CA LEU A 5 -3.92 5.01 -9.65
C LEU A 5 -5.00 3.97 -9.34
N HIS A 6 -6.22 4.41 -9.10
CA HIS A 6 -7.35 3.54 -8.75
C HIS A 6 -8.38 3.55 -9.89
N THR A 7 -8.77 2.36 -10.36
CA THR A 7 -9.78 2.14 -11.41
C THR A 7 -10.42 0.78 -11.22
N ASP A 8 -11.73 0.67 -11.45
CA ASP A 8 -12.48 -0.61 -11.59
C ASP A 8 -12.06 -1.75 -10.64
N GLY A 9 -12.08 -1.48 -9.32
CA GLY A 9 -11.78 -2.51 -8.31
C GLY A 9 -10.30 -2.87 -8.20
N VAL A 10 -9.41 -2.08 -8.79
CA VAL A 10 -7.96 -2.28 -8.77
C VAL A 10 -7.25 -0.96 -8.42
N VAL A 11 -6.16 -1.05 -7.66
CA VAL A 11 -5.27 0.08 -7.38
C VAL A 11 -3.81 -0.27 -7.67
N PHE A 12 -3.18 0.53 -8.51
CA PHE A 12 -1.74 0.52 -8.74
C PHE A 12 -1.06 1.38 -7.67
N THR A 13 -0.26 0.76 -6.80
CA THR A 13 0.26 1.41 -5.59
C THR A 13 1.70 1.92 -5.72
N GLY A 14 2.40 1.55 -6.80
CA GLY A 14 3.82 1.85 -6.95
C GLY A 14 4.59 1.34 -5.73
N ASP A 15 5.44 2.20 -5.16
CA ASP A 15 6.22 1.88 -3.96
C ASP A 15 5.53 2.32 -2.65
N THR A 16 4.23 2.62 -2.69
CA THR A 16 3.51 3.04 -1.47
C THR A 16 3.10 1.84 -0.61
N LEU A 17 2.56 0.81 -1.24
CA LEU A 17 2.05 -0.40 -0.58
C LEU A 17 2.44 -1.62 -1.42
N PHE A 18 3.09 -2.59 -0.78
CA PHE A 18 3.46 -3.87 -1.36
C PHE A 18 2.64 -4.99 -0.73
N VAL A 19 2.66 -6.18 -1.33
CA VAL A 19 2.09 -7.39 -0.72
C VAL A 19 2.84 -7.70 0.58
N GLY A 20 2.21 -7.46 1.73
CA GLY A 20 2.83 -7.62 3.05
C GLY A 20 3.94 -6.61 3.39
N GLY A 21 4.07 -5.52 2.64
CA GLY A 21 5.15 -4.54 2.83
C GLY A 21 4.77 -3.10 2.46
N VAL A 22 5.73 -2.19 2.60
CA VAL A 22 5.65 -0.76 2.20
C VAL A 22 6.99 -0.31 1.64
N GLY A 23 6.99 0.80 0.88
CA GLY A 23 8.23 1.41 0.41
C GLY A 23 9.08 1.99 1.54
N ARG A 24 10.39 2.06 1.29
CA ARG A 24 11.33 2.74 2.18
C ARG A 24 11.09 4.25 2.21
N THR A 25 11.36 4.89 3.35
CA THR A 25 11.14 6.34 3.55
C THR A 25 12.37 7.09 4.03
N ASP A 26 13.54 6.46 3.99
CA ASP A 26 14.82 6.97 4.50
C ASP A 26 15.65 7.74 3.46
N LEU A 27 15.20 7.79 2.21
CA LEU A 27 15.82 8.58 1.14
C LEU A 27 15.28 10.02 1.11
N PRO A 28 16.01 10.99 0.51
CA PRO A 28 15.57 12.37 0.41
C PRO A 28 14.14 12.51 -0.15
N GLY A 29 13.30 13.26 0.57
CA GLY A 29 11.88 13.44 0.22
C GLY A 29 10.93 12.35 0.75
N GLY A 30 11.46 11.29 1.37
CA GLY A 30 10.69 10.26 2.07
C GLY A 30 10.23 10.70 3.47
N SER A 31 9.07 10.22 3.91
CA SER A 31 8.55 10.46 5.26
C SER A 31 7.57 9.37 5.68
N TRP A 32 7.93 8.58 6.69
CA TRP A 32 7.08 7.52 7.23
C TRP A 32 5.72 8.04 7.73
N PRO A 33 5.65 9.11 8.57
CA PRO A 33 4.35 9.65 9.01
C PRO A 33 3.44 10.09 7.86
N VAL A 34 4.01 10.66 6.79
CA VAL A 34 3.24 11.08 5.61
C VAL A 34 2.75 9.89 4.80
N MET A 35 3.62 8.90 4.58
CA MET A 35 3.27 7.67 3.85
C MET A 35 2.18 6.89 4.60
N LEU A 36 2.35 6.65 5.90
CA LEU A 36 1.38 5.93 6.72
C LEU A 36 0.03 6.65 6.75
N ARG A 37 0.02 7.99 6.88
CA ARG A 37 -1.22 8.78 6.80
C ARG A 37 -1.89 8.60 5.43
N SER A 38 -1.12 8.62 4.35
CA SER A 38 -1.65 8.44 2.99
C SER A 38 -2.25 7.05 2.80
N ILE A 39 -1.58 6.00 3.27
CA ILE A 39 -2.11 4.63 3.23
C ILE A 39 -3.43 4.56 4.00
N ARG A 40 -3.46 5.01 5.27
CA ARG A 40 -4.66 4.93 6.13
C ARG A 40 -5.85 5.72 5.59
N THR A 41 -5.62 6.92 5.04
CA THR A 41 -6.70 7.84 4.65
C THR A 41 -7.08 7.75 3.17
N LYS A 42 -6.32 7.03 2.33
CA LYS A 42 -6.59 6.89 0.89
C LYS A 42 -6.72 5.45 0.43
N LEU A 43 -5.81 4.57 0.85
CA LEU A 43 -5.81 3.17 0.38
C LEU A 43 -6.72 2.31 1.25
N LEU A 44 -6.60 2.40 2.58
CA LEU A 44 -7.40 1.59 3.50
C LEU A 44 -8.88 2.04 3.57
N THR A 45 -9.25 3.10 2.87
CA THR A 45 -10.65 3.51 2.69
C THR A 45 -11.32 2.86 1.48
N LEU A 46 -10.56 2.17 0.62
CA LEU A 46 -11.09 1.44 -0.52
C LEU A 46 -11.81 0.15 -0.07
N PRO A 47 -12.73 -0.40 -0.90
CA PRO A 47 -13.35 -1.70 -0.66
C PRO A 47 -12.33 -2.82 -0.44
N ASP A 48 -12.63 -3.78 0.43
CA ASP A 48 -11.69 -4.83 0.83
C ASP A 48 -11.29 -5.76 -0.31
N GLU A 49 -12.18 -5.94 -1.28
CA GLU A 49 -12.00 -6.70 -2.51
C GLU A 49 -11.11 -5.99 -3.54
N THR A 50 -10.78 -4.71 -3.34
CA THR A 50 -9.95 -3.94 -4.27
C THR A 50 -8.57 -4.59 -4.39
N ILE A 51 -8.19 -4.97 -5.61
CA ILE A 51 -6.92 -5.63 -5.91
C ILE A 51 -5.78 -4.60 -5.82
N VAL A 52 -4.73 -4.95 -5.10
CA VAL A 52 -3.49 -4.17 -4.99
C VAL A 52 -2.48 -4.68 -6.00
N LEU A 53 -2.06 -3.80 -6.91
CA LEU A 53 -1.00 -4.03 -7.90
C LEU A 53 0.23 -3.19 -7.54
N PRO A 54 1.25 -3.77 -6.89
CA PRO A 54 2.45 -3.04 -6.47
C PRO A 54 3.38 -2.70 -7.63
N GLY A 55 4.25 -1.72 -7.44
CA GLY A 55 5.31 -1.38 -8.40
C GLY A 55 6.44 -2.41 -8.47
N HIS A 56 6.62 -3.20 -7.40
CA HIS A 56 7.63 -4.25 -7.29
C HIS A 56 7.07 -5.49 -6.60
N ASN A 57 7.55 -6.66 -7.01
CA ASN A 57 7.16 -7.94 -6.42
C ASN A 57 8.20 -8.41 -5.38
N TYR A 58 7.90 -8.18 -4.11
CA TYR A 58 8.72 -8.63 -2.97
C TYR A 58 7.96 -9.57 -2.01
N GLY A 59 6.64 -9.70 -2.18
CA GLY A 59 5.78 -10.44 -1.26
C GLY A 59 5.61 -11.90 -1.67
N ALA A 60 4.74 -12.60 -0.93
CA ALA A 60 4.44 -14.02 -1.18
C ALA A 60 3.65 -14.26 -2.49
N ALA A 61 3.08 -13.21 -3.08
CA ALA A 61 2.28 -13.24 -4.30
C ALA A 61 2.49 -11.95 -5.11
N PRO A 62 2.24 -11.96 -6.43
CA PRO A 62 2.41 -10.77 -7.26
C PRO A 62 1.37 -9.67 -6.99
N THR A 63 0.26 -10.01 -6.35
CA THR A 63 -0.87 -9.10 -6.05
C THR A 63 -1.49 -9.46 -4.71
N SER A 64 -2.26 -8.55 -4.12
CA SER A 64 -3.02 -8.74 -2.88
C SER A 64 -4.37 -8.03 -2.98
N THR A 65 -5.10 -7.88 -1.87
CA THR A 65 -6.26 -6.99 -1.78
C THR A 65 -6.13 -6.01 -0.62
N ILE A 66 -6.87 -4.91 -0.67
CA ILE A 66 -6.91 -3.93 0.42
C ILE A 66 -7.32 -4.59 1.75
N GLY A 67 -8.31 -5.50 1.71
CA GLY A 67 -8.73 -6.23 2.91
C GLY A 67 -7.63 -7.11 3.49
N GLU A 68 -6.86 -7.79 2.63
CA GLU A 68 -5.74 -8.61 3.08
C GLU A 68 -4.62 -7.76 3.69
N GLU A 69 -4.25 -6.65 3.03
CA GLU A 69 -3.22 -5.75 3.55
C GLU A 69 -3.65 -5.10 4.88
N LYS A 70 -4.92 -4.73 5.05
CA LYS A 70 -5.45 -4.27 6.36
C LYS A 70 -5.22 -5.30 7.47
N ARG A 71 -5.48 -6.57 7.19
CA ARG A 71 -5.43 -7.66 8.17
C ARG A 71 -4.04 -8.19 8.43
N GLN A 72 -3.17 -8.23 7.41
CA GLN A 72 -1.92 -8.96 7.47
C GLN A 72 -0.66 -8.11 7.38
N ASN A 73 -0.71 -6.93 6.74
CA ASN A 73 0.50 -6.14 6.53
C ASN A 73 1.11 -5.67 7.87
N PRO A 74 2.29 -6.15 8.26
CA PRO A 74 2.86 -5.89 9.58
C PRO A 74 3.17 -4.41 9.82
N PHE A 75 3.37 -3.62 8.75
CA PHE A 75 3.64 -2.19 8.83
C PHE A 75 2.38 -1.35 9.11
N LEU A 76 1.19 -1.95 8.97
CA LEU A 76 -0.10 -1.28 9.17
C LEU A 76 -0.75 -1.63 10.52
N LYS A 77 -0.28 -2.71 11.17
CA LYS A 77 -0.85 -3.26 12.42
C LYS A 77 -0.57 -2.45 13.68
N THR A 78 0.33 -1.48 13.63
CA THR A 78 0.78 -0.75 14.82
C THR A 78 0.96 0.74 14.53
N GLN A 79 0.10 1.54 15.16
CA GLN A 79 0.32 2.88 15.74
C GLN A 79 -1.03 3.48 16.12
#